data_AF-A0A916VM66-F1
#
_entry.id   AF-A0A916VM66-F1
#
_cell.length_a   1.000
_cell.length_b   1.000
_cell.length_c   1.000
_cell.angle_alpha   90.00
_cell.angle_beta   90.00
_cell.angle_gamma   90.00
#
_symmetry.space_group_name_H-M   'P 1'
#
loop_
_entity.id
_entity.type
_entity.pdbx_description
1 polymer ?
#
loop_
_entity_poly.entity_id
_entity_poly.type
_entity_poly.pdbx_seq_one_letter_code
_entity_poly.pdbx_strand_id
1 'polypeptide(L)'
;MNNFETNGIWFLPETPDRKITGTLSFSPEKIPQLKLVGELRQFENIEEKFDNPLTYPIINGWLVSAPGKSEAVTLFKSSQKKEIKTGIQTSEIYPDIIIKGYHFSAL
;
A
#
# COMPACT_ATOMS: atom_id res chain seq x y z
N MET A 1 -6.55 -2.99 -18.44
CA MET A 1 -5.29 -2.30 -18.11
C MET A 1 -4.17 -3.28 -18.41
N ASN A 2 -3.09 -2.85 -19.06
CA ASN A 2 -1.93 -3.73 -19.30
C ASN A 2 -1.20 -4.00 -17.98
N ASN A 3 -0.41 -5.06 -17.93
CA ASN A 3 0.43 -5.37 -16.78
C ASN A 3 1.35 -4.18 -16.48
N PHE A 4 1.50 -3.84 -15.21
CA PHE A 4 2.47 -2.83 -14.80
C PHE A 4 3.08 -3.16 -13.46
N GLU A 5 4.28 -2.63 -13.25
CA GLU A 5 4.99 -2.62 -11.99
C GLU A 5 5.62 -1.23 -11.84
N THR A 6 5.31 -0.52 -10.76
CA THR A 6 5.72 0.87 -10.61
C THR A 6 6.01 1.21 -9.16
N ASN A 7 7.15 1.86 -8.94
CA ASN A 7 7.55 2.33 -7.63
C ASN A 7 6.70 3.53 -7.22
N GLY A 8 6.51 3.69 -5.92
CA GLY A 8 5.76 4.79 -5.37
C GLY A 8 6.03 5.05 -3.91
N ILE A 9 5.40 6.11 -3.43
CA ILE A 9 5.39 6.52 -2.03
C ILE A 9 3.96 6.38 -1.53
N TRP A 10 3.78 5.71 -0.40
CA TRP A 10 2.49 5.25 0.10
C TRP A 10 2.27 5.73 1.53
N PHE A 11 1.03 6.09 1.87
CA PHE A 11 0.67 6.62 3.18
C PHE A 11 -0.82 6.42 3.44
N LEU A 12 -1.18 6.46 4.72
CA LEU A 12 -2.57 6.40 5.16
C LEU A 12 -3.14 7.82 5.31
N PRO A 13 -4.44 8.04 5.03
CA PRO A 13 -5.08 9.33 5.24
C PRO A 13 -4.95 9.87 6.67
N GLU A 14 -4.99 8.99 7.67
CA GLU A 14 -4.85 9.35 9.09
C GLU A 14 -3.43 9.78 9.49
N THR A 15 -2.41 9.36 8.73
CA THR A 15 -1.00 9.66 9.01
C THR A 15 -0.26 10.02 7.72
N PRO A 16 -0.60 11.14 7.06
CA PRO A 16 -0.11 11.48 5.72
C PRO A 16 1.39 11.81 5.67
N ASP A 17 1.97 12.21 6.80
CA ASP A 17 3.40 12.51 6.91
C ASP A 17 4.25 11.24 6.95
N ARG A 18 3.67 10.11 7.35
CA ARG A 18 4.35 8.82 7.36
C ARG A 18 4.28 8.18 5.97
N LYS A 19 5.36 8.38 5.23
CA LYS A 19 5.52 7.91 3.85
C LYS A 19 6.41 6.67 3.80
N ILE A 20 5.91 5.62 3.18
CA ILE A 20 6.61 4.35 3.00
C ILE A 20 6.83 4.11 1.51
N THR A 21 8.03 3.71 1.13
CA THR A 21 8.33 3.37 -0.25
C THR A 21 7.84 1.96 -0.57
N GLY A 22 7.44 1.75 -1.81
CA GLY A 22 7.05 0.42 -2.25
C GLY A 22 6.68 0.36 -3.72
N THR A 23 6.41 -0.85 -4.18
CA THR A 23 6.15 -1.16 -5.60
C THR A 23 4.74 -1.71 -5.72
N LEU A 24 3.92 -1.06 -6.55
CA LEU A 24 2.59 -1.56 -6.93
C LEU A 24 2.72 -2.36 -8.22
N SER A 25 2.19 -3.58 -8.21
CA SER A 25 2.08 -4.45 -9.37
C SER A 25 0.63 -4.82 -9.65
N PHE A 26 0.33 -4.92 -10.95
CA PHE A 26 -0.98 -5.32 -11.45
C PHE A 26 -0.80 -6.20 -12.69
N SER A 27 -1.59 -7.27 -12.76
CA SER A 27 -1.80 -8.08 -13.95
C SER A 27 -3.26 -8.53 -13.96
N PRO A 28 -3.96 -8.56 -15.11
CA PRO A 28 -5.34 -9.05 -15.20
C PRO A 28 -5.54 -10.48 -14.66
N GLU A 29 -4.48 -11.29 -14.63
CA GLU A 29 -4.53 -12.69 -14.19
C GLU A 29 -4.16 -12.89 -12.71
N LYS A 30 -3.77 -11.83 -12.00
CA LYS A 30 -3.27 -11.91 -10.62
C LYS A 30 -3.96 -10.88 -9.72
N ILE A 31 -4.04 -11.19 -8.44
CA ILE A 31 -4.47 -10.21 -7.43
C ILE A 31 -3.45 -9.07 -7.44
N PRO A 32 -3.88 -7.80 -7.53
CA PRO A 32 -2.96 -6.68 -7.47
C PRO A 32 -2.19 -6.69 -6.13
N GLN A 33 -0.97 -6.20 -6.13
CA GLN A 33 -0.09 -6.31 -4.97
C GLN A 33 0.73 -5.04 -4.79
N LEU A 34 0.73 -4.52 -3.56
CA LEU A 34 1.64 -3.49 -3.11
C LEU A 34 2.66 -4.11 -2.15
N LYS A 35 3.94 -4.06 -2.52
CA LYS A 35 5.06 -4.47 -1.65
C LYS A 35 5.72 -3.24 -1.07
N LEU A 36 5.73 -3.12 0.25
CA LEU A 36 6.32 -2.00 0.97
C LEU A 36 7.66 -2.37 1.61
N VAL A 37 8.59 -1.41 1.61
CA VAL A 37 9.81 -1.48 2.42
C VAL A 37 9.52 -0.80 3.76
N GLY A 38 8.78 -1.52 4.59
CA GLY A 38 8.29 -1.08 5.90
C GLY A 38 6.82 -1.47 6.08
N GLU A 39 6.15 -0.78 7.01
CA GLU A 39 4.73 -0.96 7.32
C GLU A 39 4.03 0.40 7.37
N LEU A 40 2.75 0.45 6.95
CA LEU A 40 1.94 1.67 6.97
C LEU A 40 1.51 2.04 8.39
N ARG A 41 1.19 1.05 9.21
CA ARG A 41 0.86 1.22 10.63
C ARG A 41 2.06 0.94 11.51
N GLN A 42 2.09 1.59 12.67
CA GLN A 42 3.06 1.32 13.72
C GLN A 42 2.26 0.57 14.77
N PHE A 43 2.76 -0.59 15.15
CA PHE A 43 2.16 -1.39 16.19
C PHE A 43 2.90 -1.10 17.48
N GLU A 44 2.17 -0.87 18.57
CA GLU A 44 2.79 -0.60 19.87
C GLU A 44 3.35 -1.88 20.48
N ASN A 45 2.73 -3.01 20.16
CA ASN A 45 3.15 -4.34 20.58
C ASN A 45 3.07 -5.34 19.40
N ILE A 46 3.69 -6.50 19.59
CA ILE A 46 3.71 -7.56 18.58
C ILE A 46 2.34 -8.23 18.43
N GLU A 47 1.55 -8.26 19.50
CA GLU A 47 0.22 -8.92 19.59
C GLU A 47 -0.80 -8.26 18.65
N GLU A 48 -0.80 -6.93 18.54
CA GLU A 48 -1.62 -6.15 17.60
C GLU A 48 -1.41 -6.56 16.13
N LYS A 49 -0.20 -7.04 15.79
CA LYS A 49 0.11 -7.56 14.46
C LYS A 49 -0.58 -8.91 14.17
N PHE A 50 -0.95 -9.65 15.22
CA PHE A 50 -1.51 -10.99 15.14
C PHE A 50 -3.00 -11.09 15.48
N ASP A 51 -3.61 -10.07 16.08
CA ASP A 51 -5.00 -10.19 16.55
C ASP A 51 -6.07 -10.09 15.46
N ASN A 52 -5.82 -9.42 14.32
CA ASN A 52 -6.82 -9.29 13.25
C ASN A 52 -6.21 -9.26 11.84
N PRO A 53 -6.95 -9.63 10.79
CA PRO A 53 -6.53 -9.30 9.42
C PRO A 53 -6.41 -7.78 9.32
N LEU A 54 -5.20 -7.32 9.00
CA LEU A 54 -4.93 -5.90 8.83
C LEU A 54 -5.61 -5.44 7.54
N THR A 55 -6.61 -4.59 7.70
CA THR A 55 -7.36 -4.02 6.58
C THR A 55 -7.18 -2.50 6.55
N TYR A 56 -7.09 -1.98 5.34
CA TYR A 56 -6.96 -0.57 5.05
C TYR A 56 -8.08 -0.18 4.09
N PRO A 57 -9.09 0.61 4.54
CA PRO A 57 -10.16 1.06 3.66
C PRO A 57 -9.62 1.86 2.47
N ILE A 58 -8.62 2.70 2.74
CA ILE A 58 -7.96 3.60 1.79
C ILE A 58 -6.46 3.60 2.08
N ILE A 59 -5.66 3.46 1.03
CA ILE A 59 -4.22 3.78 1.03
C ILE A 59 -3.99 4.73 -0.13
N ASN A 60 -3.36 5.87 0.15
CA ASN A 60 -2.99 6.81 -0.90
C ASN A 60 -1.53 6.63 -1.29
N GLY A 61 -1.23 6.96 -2.54
CA GLY A 61 0.14 6.94 -3.01
C GLY A 61 0.41 7.83 -4.20
N TRP A 62 1.70 7.97 -4.47
CA TRP A 62 2.25 8.66 -5.63
C TRP A 62 3.11 7.66 -6.41
N LEU A 63 2.67 7.27 -7.60
CA LEU A 63 3.44 6.43 -8.52
C LEU A 63 4.51 7.28 -9.19
N VAL A 64 5.77 6.84 -9.13
CA VAL A 64 6.92 7.52 -9.74
C VAL A 64 7.22 6.83 -11.07
N SER A 65 6.87 7.48 -12.17
CA SER A 65 7.01 6.92 -13.52
C SER A 65 8.27 7.42 -14.25
N ALA A 66 8.72 8.64 -13.94
CA ALA A 66 9.94 9.24 -14.48
C ALA A 66 10.47 10.31 -13.52
N PRO A 67 11.74 10.76 -13.65
CA PRO A 67 12.26 11.88 -12.86
C PRO A 67 11.34 13.11 -12.96
N GLY A 68 10.84 13.58 -11.81
CA GLY A 68 9.94 14.73 -11.73
C GLY A 68 8.49 14.48 -12.15
N LYS A 69 8.11 13.24 -12.50
CA LYS A 69 6.71 12.88 -12.82
C LYS A 69 6.16 11.89 -11.79
N SER A 70 5.08 12.29 -11.15
CA SER A 70 4.31 11.45 -10.24
C SER A 70 2.82 11.45 -10.58
N GLU A 71 2.17 10.30 -10.48
CA GLU A 71 0.73 10.18 -10.61
C GLU A 71 0.11 9.79 -9.26
N ALA A 72 -0.95 10.49 -8.86
CA ALA A 72 -1.70 10.11 -7.67
C ALA A 72 -2.45 8.78 -7.91
N VAL A 73 -2.49 7.94 -6.89
CA VAL A 73 -3.23 6.67 -6.91
C VAL A 73 -3.85 6.43 -5.53
N THR A 74 -5.03 5.81 -5.53
CA THR A 74 -5.67 5.31 -4.32
C THR A 74 -5.94 3.82 -4.44
N LEU A 75 -5.60 3.08 -3.39
CA LEU A 75 -5.93 1.68 -3.21
C LEU A 75 -7.09 1.57 -2.23
N PHE A 76 -8.14 0.84 -2.63
CA PHE A 76 -9.34 0.66 -1.82
C PHE A 76 -9.50 -0.78 -1.34
N LYS A 77 -10.07 -0.93 -0.14
CA LYS A 77 -10.37 -2.22 0.50
C LYS A 77 -9.16 -3.16 0.47
N SER A 78 -8.06 -2.69 1.02
CA SER A 78 -6.81 -3.44 0.99
C SER A 78 -6.69 -4.35 2.20
N SER A 79 -6.15 -5.55 1.99
CA SER A 79 -5.81 -6.48 3.06
C SER A 79 -4.30 -6.73 3.09
N GLN A 80 -3.73 -6.91 4.27
CA GLN A 80 -2.32 -7.25 4.44
C GLN A 80 -2.20 -8.66 5.01
N LYS A 81 -1.35 -9.47 4.38
CA LYS A 81 -1.01 -10.79 4.92
C LYS A 81 -0.10 -10.64 6.13
N LYS A 82 -0.33 -11.47 7.14
CA LYS A 82 0.54 -11.58 8.32
C LYS A 82 1.78 -12.37 7.94
N GLU A 83 2.91 -11.70 7.88
CA GLU A 83 4.21 -12.36 7.67
C GLU A 83 5.23 -11.83 8.68
N ILE A 84 5.94 -12.75 9.31
CA ILE A 84 7.14 -12.46 10.08
C ILE A 84 8.31 -12.74 9.16
N LYS A 85 9.02 -11.69 8.75
CA LYS A 85 10.26 -11.81 7.98
C LYS A 85 11.42 -11.43 8.88
N THR A 86 12.48 -12.24 8.86
CA THR A 86 13.77 -11.89 9.45
C THR A 86 14.54 -11.02 8.44
N GLY A 87 15.14 -9.92 8.90
CA GLY A 87 15.82 -8.95 8.04
C GLY A 87 15.04 -7.65 7.83
N ILE A 88 15.15 -7.05 6.63
CA ILE A 88 14.49 -5.78 6.32
C ILE A 88 12.97 -5.95 6.44
N GLN A 89 12.37 -5.11 7.27
CA GLN A 89 10.93 -5.11 7.46
C GLN A 89 10.23 -4.77 6.15
N THR A 90 9.40 -5.68 5.66
CA THR A 90 8.59 -5.52 4.45
C THR A 90 7.18 -5.97 4.72
N SER A 91 6.21 -5.41 4.00
CA SER A 91 4.82 -5.84 4.06
C SER A 91 4.21 -5.98 2.68
N GLU A 92 3.27 -6.90 2.55
CA GLU A 92 2.53 -7.16 1.32
C GLU A 92 1.05 -6.86 1.52
N ILE A 93 0.54 -5.97 0.69
CA ILE A 93 -0.82 -5.47 0.72
C ILE A 93 -1.51 -5.84 -0.60
N TYR A 94 -2.74 -6.28 -0.51
CA TYR A 94 -3.55 -6.78 -1.62
C TYR A 94 -4.82 -5.92 -1.71
N PRO A 95 -4.84 -4.90 -2.58
CA PRO A 95 -6.02 -4.07 -2.80
C PRO A 95 -7.02 -4.74 -3.75
N ASP A 96 -8.31 -4.57 -3.45
CA ASP A 96 -9.38 -5.01 -4.35
C ASP A 96 -9.52 -4.07 -5.56
N ILE A 97 -9.27 -2.77 -5.35
CA ILE A 97 -9.48 -1.73 -6.37
C ILE A 97 -8.29 -0.76 -6.37
N ILE A 98 -7.81 -0.45 -7.58
CA ILE A 98 -6.81 0.60 -7.84
C ILE A 98 -7.49 1.72 -8.63
N ILE A 99 -7.46 2.94 -8.10
CA ILE A 99 -8.05 4.12 -8.73
C ILE A 99 -6.94 5.13 -9.03
N LYS A 100 -6.91 5.68 -10.24
CA LYS A 100 -6.04 6.81 -10.57
C LYS A 100 -6.60 8.10 -9.98
N GLY A 101 -5.77 8.88 -9.31
CA GLY A 101 -6.16 10.10 -8.61
C GLY A 101 -6.15 9.93 -7.08
N TYR A 102 -6.23 11.06 -6.38
CA TYR A 102 -6.29 11.10 -4.92
C TYR A 102 -7.74 11.09 -4.45
N HIS A 103 -8.09 10.15 -3.58
CA HIS A 103 -9.43 10.02 -3.03
C HIS A 103 -9.38 10.01 -1.50
N PHE A 104 -10.42 10.58 -0.90
CA PHE A 104 -10.64 10.59 0.54
C PHE A 104 -12.06 10.10 0.82
N SER A 105 -12.22 9.44 1.97
CA SER A 105 -13.56 9.18 2.50
C SER A 105 -14.03 10.47 3.17
N ALA A 106 -15.13 11.05 2.70
CA ALA A 106 -15.87 12.02 3.50
C ALA A 106 -16.73 11.20 4.48
N LEU A 107 -16.57 11.46 5.78
CA LEU A 107 -17.50 11.00 6.82
C LEU A 107 -18.68 11.97 6.90
#